data_AF-A0A7W7M0L7-F1
#
_entry.id   AF-A0A7W7M0L7-F1
#
_cell.length_a   1.000
_cell.length_b   1.000
_cell.length_c   1.000
_cell.angle_alpha   90.00
_cell.angle_beta   90.00
_cell.angle_gamma   90.00
#
_symmetry.space_group_name_H-M   'P 1'
#
loop_
_entity.id
_entity.type
_entity.pdbx_description
1 polymer ?
#
loop_
_entity_poly.entity_id
_entity_poly.type
_entity_poly.pdbx_seq_one_letter_code
_entity_poly.pdbx_strand_id
1 'polypeptide(L)'
;MLFEGVAHVPEDTNGRRERLFRGVLERIRWDPEPGHPEARPVEPGPLGGSVECLLASPGGDGDVICGRADEGTAAVAPFEDGTLADAGKLYVGMRGDLER
;
A
#
# COMPACT_ATOMS: atom_id res chain seq x y z
N MET A 1 -5.80 -8.51 -9.03
CA MET A 1 -4.95 -7.42 -8.51
C MET A 1 -5.54 -6.08 -8.90
N LEU A 2 -5.95 -5.29 -7.90
CA LEU A 2 -6.47 -3.94 -8.09
C LEU A 2 -5.33 -2.95 -7.83
N PHE A 3 -5.05 -2.06 -8.78
CA PHE A 3 -4.04 -1.01 -8.62
C PHE A 3 -4.74 0.33 -8.71
N GLU A 4 -4.65 1.14 -7.65
CA GLU A 4 -5.19 2.49 -7.63
C GLU A 4 -4.06 3.48 -7.41
N GLY A 5 -3.87 4.39 -8.36
CA GLY A 5 -2.82 5.40 -8.34
C GLY A 5 -3.39 6.78 -8.63
N VAL A 6 -2.86 7.80 -7.94
CA VAL A 6 -3.23 9.19 -8.16
C VAL A 6 -1.95 10.02 -8.27
N ALA A 7 -1.89 10.87 -9.29
CA ALA A 7 -0.79 11.79 -9.54
C ALA A 7 -1.26 13.24 -9.40
N HIS A 8 -0.36 14.13 -8.94
CA HIS A 8 -0.57 15.58 -8.93
C HIS A 8 -1.80 16.08 -8.14
N VAL A 9 -2.18 15.40 -7.06
CA VAL A 9 -3.21 15.92 -6.13
C VAL A 9 -2.57 17.02 -5.25
N PRO A 10 -3.19 18.21 -5.10
CA PRO A 10 -2.69 19.30 -4.29
C PRO A 10 -2.87 19.02 -2.80
N GLU A 11 -2.10 18.07 -2.29
CA GLU A 11 -2.04 17.64 -0.89
C GLU A 11 -0.68 17.04 -0.56
N ASP A 12 -0.33 17.04 0.73
CA ASP A 12 0.80 16.30 1.27
C ASP A 12 0.82 14.82 0.83
N THR A 13 2.02 14.36 0.49
CA THR A 13 2.30 13.03 -0.05
C THR A 13 1.79 11.89 0.83
N ASN A 14 1.91 12.02 2.15
CA ASN A 14 1.46 10.98 3.08
C ASN A 14 -0.07 10.94 3.19
N GLY A 15 -0.72 12.12 3.19
CA GLY A 15 -2.18 12.23 3.17
C GLY A 15 -2.81 11.61 1.91
N ARG A 16 -2.14 11.69 0.76
CA ARG A 16 -2.55 11.00 -0.48
C ARG A 16 -2.54 9.48 -0.33
N ARG A 17 -1.46 8.92 0.23
CA ARG A 17 -1.33 7.47 0.46
C ARG A 17 -2.34 6.98 1.50
N GLU A 18 -2.56 7.71 2.58
CA GLU A 18 -3.54 7.35 3.61
C GLU A 18 -4.96 7.24 3.04
N ARG A 19 -5.38 8.18 2.18
CA ARG A 19 -6.69 8.09 1.52
C ARG A 19 -6.81 6.89 0.59
N LEU A 20 -5.77 6.58 -0.15
CA LEU A 20 -5.75 5.41 -1.02
C LEU A 20 -5.87 4.12 -0.20
N PHE A 21 -5.17 4.03 0.94
CA PHE A 21 -5.34 2.92 1.87
C PHE A 21 -6.79 2.80 2.36
N ARG A 22 -7.40 3.92 2.75
CA ARG A 22 -8.80 3.92 3.22
C ARG A 22 -9.79 3.46 2.14
N GLY A 23 -9.63 3.94 0.90
CA GLY A 23 -10.47 3.54 -0.22
C GLY A 23 -10.38 2.04 -0.53
N VAL A 24 -9.18 1.47 -0.48
CA VAL A 24 -8.98 0.01 -0.67
C VAL A 24 -9.58 -0.78 0.50
N LEU A 25 -9.37 -0.35 1.75
CA LEU A 25 -9.95 -1.00 2.94
C LEU A 25 -11.49 -1.02 2.89
N GLU A 26 -12.11 0.09 2.52
CA GLU A 26 -13.56 0.18 2.32
C GLU A 26 -14.05 -0.79 1.22
N ARG A 27 -13.31 -0.88 0.11
CA ARG A 27 -13.66 -1.74 -1.02
C ARG A 27 -13.59 -3.22 -0.69
N ILE A 28 -12.59 -3.64 0.09
CA ILE A 28 -12.46 -5.04 0.53
C ILE A 28 -13.36 -5.36 1.73
N ARG A 29 -14.18 -4.41 2.18
CA ARG A 29 -15.08 -4.52 3.36
C ARG A 29 -14.31 -4.94 4.61
N TRP A 30 -13.15 -4.33 4.80
CA TRP A 30 -12.31 -4.59 5.96
C TRP A 30 -13.07 -4.27 7.26
N ASP A 31 -13.03 -5.20 8.21
CA ASP A 31 -13.69 -5.07 9.51
C ASP A 31 -12.89 -4.14 10.43
N PRO A 32 -13.46 -3.02 10.92
CA PRO A 32 -12.78 -2.10 11.82
C PRO A 32 -12.68 -2.55 13.28
N GLU A 33 -13.35 -3.63 13.70
CA GLU A 33 -13.29 -4.15 15.07
C GLU A 33 -11.87 -4.37 15.65
N PRO A 34 -10.85 -4.87 14.91
CA PRO A 34 -9.47 -4.96 15.41
C PRO A 34 -8.75 -3.61 15.61
N GLY A 35 -9.34 -2.48 15.23
CA GLY A 35 -8.72 -1.14 15.30
C GLY A 35 -7.90 -0.77 14.07
N HIS A 36 -7.49 0.49 13.93
CA HIS A 36 -6.83 0.99 12.71
C HIS A 36 -5.55 0.19 12.37
N PRO A 37 -5.42 -0.34 11.14
CA PRO A 37 -4.24 -1.08 10.74
C PRO A 37 -3.05 -0.12 10.64
N GLU A 38 -1.98 -0.40 11.39
CA GLU A 38 -0.74 0.38 11.32
C GLU A 38 0.08 -0.03 10.10
N ALA A 39 0.32 0.92 9.20
CA ALA A 39 1.23 0.72 8.09
C ALA A 39 2.69 0.71 8.60
N ARG A 40 3.48 -0.25 8.10
CA ARG A 40 4.90 -0.42 8.42
C ARG A 40 5.75 -0.05 7.21
N PRO A 41 6.86 0.67 7.39
CA PRO A 41 7.76 0.97 6.28
C PRO A 41 8.40 -0.33 5.76
N VAL A 42 8.54 -0.40 4.44
CA VAL A 42 9.32 -1.44 3.76
C VAL A 42 10.36 -0.80 2.86
N GLU A 43 11.37 -1.58 2.46
CA GLU A 43 12.45 -1.07 1.61
C GLU A 43 11.88 -0.60 0.26
N PRO A 44 12.08 0.67 -0.16
CA PRO A 44 11.42 1.25 -1.32
C PRO A 44 11.99 0.77 -2.67
N GLY A 45 13.12 0.08 -2.64
CA GLY A 45 13.84 -0.35 -3.83
C GLY A 45 14.52 0.81 -4.59
N PRO A 46 14.99 0.56 -5.83
CA PRO A 46 15.89 1.47 -6.55
C PRO A 46 15.22 2.77 -7.03
N LEU A 47 13.88 2.81 -7.06
CA LEU A 47 13.11 3.96 -7.55
C LEU A 47 12.86 5.03 -6.47
N GLY A 48 13.38 4.83 -5.25
CA GLY A 48 13.27 5.80 -4.15
C GLY A 48 11.84 6.05 -3.67
N GLY A 49 11.62 7.14 -2.92
CA GLY A 49 10.34 7.42 -2.27
C GLY A 49 10.10 6.56 -1.03
N SER A 50 8.86 6.53 -0.55
CA SER A 50 8.47 5.73 0.63
C SER A 50 7.47 4.65 0.24
N VAL A 51 7.65 3.45 0.77
CA VAL A 51 6.72 2.34 0.63
C VAL A 51 6.33 1.87 2.02
N GLU A 52 5.04 1.71 2.25
CA GLU A 52 4.48 1.18 3.49
C GLU A 52 3.50 0.05 3.18
N CYS A 53 3.43 -0.94 4.07
CA CYS A 53 2.47 -2.04 3.97
C CYS A 53 1.73 -2.21 5.30
N LEU A 54 0.44 -2.53 5.23
CA LEU A 54 -0.40 -2.81 6.40
C LEU A 54 -1.09 -4.17 6.24
N LEU A 55 -1.25 -4.87 7.36
CA LEU A 55 -2.04 -6.10 7.42
C LEU A 55 -3.53 -5.72 7.48
N ALA A 56 -4.29 -6.21 6.51
CA ALA A 56 -5.72 -6.06 6.40
C ALA A 56 -6.46 -7.32 6.89
N SER A 57 -5.82 -8.23 7.61
CA SER A 57 -6.46 -9.40 8.22
C SER A 57 -6.37 -9.37 9.75
N PRO A 58 -7.48 -9.50 10.50
CA PRO A 58 -7.51 -9.37 11.97
C PRO A 58 -6.81 -10.49 12.79
N GLY A 59 -6.08 -11.44 12.19
CA GLY A 59 -5.74 -12.69 12.89
C GLY A 59 -4.49 -13.47 12.47
N GLY A 60 -3.60 -12.92 11.64
CA GLY A 60 -2.39 -13.62 11.19
C GLY A 60 -1.99 -13.26 9.76
N ASP A 61 -1.26 -14.16 9.09
CA ASP A 61 -0.99 -14.09 7.64
C ASP A 61 -2.32 -13.92 6.88
N GLY A 62 -2.36 -13.03 5.89
CA GLY A 62 -3.59 -12.68 5.20
C GLY A 62 -3.42 -11.54 4.22
N ASP A 63 -4.49 -10.81 3.95
CA ASP A 63 -4.49 -9.70 3.00
C ASP A 63 -3.54 -8.60 3.47
N VAL A 64 -2.60 -8.20 2.62
CA VAL A 64 -1.68 -7.08 2.86
C VAL A 64 -1.95 -6.01 1.82
N ILE A 65 -2.04 -4.76 2.27
CA ILE A 65 -2.12 -3.61 1.37
C ILE A 65 -0.78 -2.89 1.43
N CYS A 66 -0.11 -2.76 0.29
CA CYS A 66 1.11 -1.96 0.17
C CYS A 66 0.83 -0.70 -0.64
N GLY A 67 1.47 0.40 -0.24
CA GLY A 67 1.32 1.70 -0.88
C GLY A 67 2.64 2.44 -0.99
N ARG A 68 2.85 3.14 -2.10
CA ARG A 68 3.96 4.08 -2.28
C ARG A 68 3.50 5.52 -2.23
N ALA A 69 4.44 6.37 -1.84
CA ALA A 69 4.30 7.81 -1.95
C ALA A 69 5.66 8.44 -2.28
N ASP A 70 5.69 9.27 -3.33
CA ASP A 70 6.82 10.11 -3.75
C ASP A 70 6.36 11.56 -3.98
N GLU A 71 7.25 12.44 -4.45
CA GLU A 71 6.97 13.88 -4.59
C GLU A 71 5.69 14.17 -5.43
N GLY A 72 5.35 13.32 -6.39
CA GLY A 72 4.23 13.56 -7.31
C GLY A 72 3.11 12.52 -7.27
N THR A 73 3.39 11.33 -6.74
CA THR A 73 2.56 10.14 -6.97
C THR A 73 2.30 9.40 -5.68
N ALA A 74 1.10 8.84 -5.55
CA ALA A 74 0.80 7.80 -4.58
C ALA A 74 0.06 6.67 -5.27
N ALA A 75 0.33 5.43 -4.87
CA ALA A 75 -0.35 4.26 -5.40
C ALA A 75 -0.45 3.15 -4.37
N VAL A 76 -1.51 2.35 -4.42
CA VAL A 76 -1.74 1.22 -3.51
C VAL A 76 -2.13 -0.04 -4.28
N ALA A 77 -1.79 -1.20 -3.73
CA ALA A 77 -2.23 -2.49 -4.22
C ALA A 77 -2.44 -3.49 -3.07
N PRO A 78 -3.52 -4.30 -3.10
CA PRO A 78 -3.72 -5.41 -2.19
C PRO A 78 -3.03 -6.68 -2.72
N PHE A 79 -2.54 -7.50 -1.79
CA PHE A 79 -1.92 -8.80 -1.99
C PHE A 79 -2.62 -9.80 -1.07
N GLU A 80 -3.12 -10.89 -1.64
CA GLU A 80 -3.81 -11.96 -0.90
C GLU A 80 -2.77 -12.92 -0.29
N ASP A 81 -3.09 -13.49 0.88
CA ASP A 81 -2.34 -14.58 1.53
C ASP A 81 -0.81 -14.34 1.66
N GLY A 82 -0.40 -13.24 2.30
CA GLY A 82 1.01 -12.88 2.41
C GLY A 82 1.45 -12.29 3.74
N THR A 83 2.78 -12.18 3.90
CA THR A 83 3.41 -11.39 4.96
C THR A 83 3.69 -9.97 4.47
N LEU A 84 3.84 -9.01 5.40
CA LEU A 84 4.25 -7.63 5.06
C LEU A 84 5.55 -7.59 4.22
N ALA A 85 6.50 -8.48 4.54
CA ALA A 85 7.79 -8.55 3.86
C ALA A 85 7.65 -9.07 2.43
N ASP A 86 6.85 -10.11 2.21
CA ASP A 86 6.67 -10.70 0.88
C ASP A 86 5.83 -9.81 -0.02
N ALA A 87 4.73 -9.26 0.50
CA ALA A 87 3.91 -8.28 -0.22
C ALA A 87 4.72 -7.02 -0.57
N GLY A 88 5.57 -6.52 0.34
CA GLY A 88 6.45 -5.39 0.07
C GLY A 88 7.43 -5.67 -1.08
N LYS A 89 8.06 -6.84 -1.10
CA LYS A 89 8.95 -7.26 -2.21
C LYS A 89 8.19 -7.35 -3.53
N LEU A 90 7.00 -7.95 -3.55
CA LEU A 90 6.16 -8.06 -4.74
C LEU A 90 5.74 -6.69 -5.27
N TYR A 91 5.31 -5.79 -4.37
CA TYR A 91 4.93 -4.42 -4.72
C TYR A 91 6.08 -3.64 -5.35
N VAL A 92 7.28 -3.70 -4.75
CA VAL A 92 8.48 -3.03 -5.29
C VAL A 92 8.87 -3.62 -6.64
N GLY A 93 8.80 -4.94 -6.81
CA GLY A 93 9.03 -5.61 -8.08
C GLY A 93 8.08 -5.12 -9.17
N MET A 94 6.77 -5.11 -8.91
CA MET A 94 5.76 -4.60 -9.84
C MET A 94 5.99 -3.13 -10.21
N ARG A 95 6.37 -2.28 -9.25
CA ARG A 95 6.69 -0.88 -9.52
C ARG A 95 7.85 -0.76 -10.51
N GLY A 96 8.89 -1.57 -10.33
CA GLY A 96 10.01 -1.65 -11.27
C GLY A 96 9.63 -2.11 -12.68
N ASP A 97 8.56 -2.90 -12.81
CA ASP A 97 8.04 -3.32 -14.11
C ASP A 97 7.19 -2.23 -14.78
N LEU A 98 6.42 -1.45 -14.01
CA LEU A 98 5.52 -0.41 -14.52
C LEU A 98 6.24 0.87 -14.95
N GLU A 99 7.40 1.17 -14.38
CA GLU A 99 8.19 2.38 -14.66
C GLU A 99 9.31 2.13 -15.71
N ARG A 100 9.22 1.01 -16.45
CA ARG A 100 10.12 0.65 -17.56
C ARG A 100 9.61 1.05 -18.94
#